data_AF-A0A2V8IEL3-F1
#
_entry.id   AF-A0A2V8IEL3-F1
#
_cell.length_a   1.000
_cell.length_b   1.000
_cell.length_c   1.000
_cell.angle_alpha   90.00
_cell.angle_beta   90.00
_cell.angle_gamma   90.00
#
_symmetry.space_group_name_H-M   'P 1'
#
loop_
_entity.id
_entity.type
_entity.pdbx_description
1 polymer ?
#
loop_
_entity_poly.entity_id
_entity_poly.type
_entity_poly.pdbx_seq_one_letter_code
_entity_poly.pdbx_strand_id
1 'polypeptide(L)'
;MMIERAAAARGSFNIRFAQPSRDGDPWANFLYPVNVFPFSDAEQLDPETGRRDGLLTHRMKEQFWPKIMYTNSSYEYWGRVASPLHTTIDGKEDLSLPPNVRAYLFAGAQHGPSPFPPPRTVGQQMSNPLEYRWSMRKLLVSMNQWIADGTEPPPSALPRISDGTLIARDKLTFPKIPNVSVPAAPQTAKRADYGPDFVKKGIVTIEPPKLSSTFPALVPQADPDGNDIPGIRMPELLVPLATFTGWNLYNDRSGPTNVMATTTGSFIPFARTRVERARTGDPRSSIEERYKNKEDYLDRITKSANDLASKGYLLPQDVPRIVQQAATRWDWIMSQSGFAGVANAH
;
A
#
# COMPACT_ATOMS: atom_id res chain seq x y z
N MET A 1 -11.58 -16.15 -4.60
CA MET A 1 -11.19 -15.01 -5.47
C MET A 1 -10.11 -14.21 -4.76
N MET A 2 -9.02 -13.86 -5.46
CA MET A 2 -7.99 -12.97 -4.93
C MET A 2 -7.98 -11.69 -5.76
N ILE A 3 -8.14 -10.54 -5.10
CA ILE A 3 -8.18 -9.22 -5.72
C ILE A 3 -6.93 -8.48 -5.28
N GLU A 4 -6.02 -8.23 -6.22
CA GLU A 4 -4.76 -7.55 -5.97
C GLU A 4 -4.88 -6.06 -6.31
N ARG A 5 -4.30 -5.22 -5.46
CA ARG A 5 -4.43 -3.75 -5.49
C ARG A 5 -5.88 -3.30 -5.48
N ALA A 6 -6.67 -3.94 -4.60
CA ALA A 6 -8.11 -3.75 -4.53
C ALA A 6 -8.50 -2.28 -4.25
N ALA A 7 -7.76 -1.67 -3.31
CA ALA A 7 -8.11 -0.42 -2.68
C ALA A 7 -9.58 -0.41 -2.24
N ALA A 8 -10.28 0.73 -2.27
CA ALA A 8 -11.74 0.77 -2.16
C ALA A 8 -12.44 0.93 -3.51
N ALA A 9 -11.71 0.70 -4.61
CA ALA A 9 -12.20 0.90 -5.96
C ALA A 9 -13.03 -0.31 -6.43
N ARG A 10 -14.06 -0.03 -7.23
CA ARG A 10 -14.90 -1.05 -7.87
C ARG A 10 -14.65 -1.06 -9.37
N GLY A 11 -14.54 -2.25 -9.94
CA GLY A 11 -14.58 -2.40 -11.39
C GLY A 11 -15.96 -2.01 -11.92
N SER A 12 -16.00 -1.31 -13.05
CA SER A 12 -17.24 -0.80 -13.65
C SER A 12 -18.00 -1.87 -14.46
N PHE A 13 -18.04 -3.12 -13.98
CA PHE A 13 -18.60 -4.27 -14.71
C PHE A 13 -20.13 -4.22 -14.84
N ASN A 14 -20.79 -3.48 -13.98
CA ASN A 14 -22.24 -3.30 -13.95
C ASN A 14 -22.67 -1.87 -14.31
N ILE A 15 -21.78 -1.10 -14.96
CA ILE A 15 -22.05 0.27 -15.40
C ILE A 15 -22.15 0.28 -16.93
N ARG A 16 -23.25 0.84 -17.47
CA ARG A 16 -23.53 0.83 -18.90
C ARG A 16 -22.53 1.71 -19.65
N PHE A 17 -22.00 1.20 -20.76
CA PHE A 17 -20.95 1.83 -21.58
C PHE A 17 -19.64 2.11 -20.84
N ALA A 18 -19.44 1.50 -19.67
CA ALA A 18 -18.21 1.66 -18.94
C ALA A 18 -17.03 1.00 -19.65
N GLN A 19 -15.85 1.57 -19.43
CA GLN A 19 -14.55 0.98 -19.70
C GLN A 19 -14.01 0.38 -18.40
N PRO A 20 -14.02 -0.95 -18.22
CA PRO A 20 -13.61 -1.58 -16.96
C PRO A 20 -12.13 -1.38 -16.59
N SER A 21 -11.30 -0.98 -17.55
CA SER A 21 -9.88 -0.67 -17.34
C SER A 21 -9.62 0.71 -16.74
N ARG A 22 -10.62 1.60 -16.68
CA ARG A 22 -10.45 2.92 -16.06
C ARG A 22 -10.46 2.77 -14.55
N ASP A 23 -9.44 3.35 -13.92
CA ASP A 23 -9.32 3.56 -12.49
C ASP A 23 -9.45 5.05 -12.17
N GLY A 24 -9.42 5.40 -10.88
CA GLY A 24 -9.47 6.79 -10.43
C GLY A 24 -8.07 7.27 -10.07
N ASP A 25 -7.61 8.32 -10.73
CA ASP A 25 -6.29 8.92 -10.54
C ASP A 25 -6.44 10.43 -10.22
N PRO A 26 -5.51 11.06 -9.48
CA PRO A 26 -5.59 12.49 -9.19
C PRO A 26 -5.57 13.40 -10.44
N TRP A 27 -5.02 12.91 -11.56
CA TRP A 27 -4.84 13.68 -12.79
C TRP A 27 -5.71 13.19 -13.95
N ALA A 28 -6.33 12.01 -13.83
CA ALA A 28 -7.22 11.46 -14.84
C ALA A 28 -8.38 10.69 -14.19
N ASN A 29 -9.53 10.61 -14.86
CA ASN A 29 -10.66 9.79 -14.43
C ASN A 29 -11.19 10.13 -13.01
N PHE A 30 -10.95 11.34 -12.50
CA PHE A 30 -11.24 11.73 -11.11
C PHE A 30 -12.73 11.61 -10.71
N LEU A 31 -13.66 11.75 -11.66
CA LEU A 31 -15.11 11.52 -11.45
C LEU A 31 -15.62 10.23 -12.11
N TYR A 32 -14.75 9.37 -12.62
CA TYR A 32 -15.19 8.09 -13.15
C TYR A 32 -15.70 7.21 -11.98
N PRO A 33 -16.85 6.52 -12.10
CA PRO A 33 -17.54 5.87 -10.98
C PRO A 33 -16.85 4.57 -10.51
N VAL A 34 -15.64 4.70 -9.98
CA VAL A 34 -14.83 3.62 -9.41
C VAL A 34 -14.82 3.65 -7.90
N ASN A 35 -14.67 4.83 -7.30
CA ASN A 35 -14.60 5.03 -5.86
C ASN A 35 -15.99 5.41 -5.33
N VAL A 36 -16.95 4.50 -5.45
CA VAL A 36 -18.36 4.71 -5.11
C VAL A 36 -18.83 3.72 -4.04
N PHE A 37 -19.56 4.22 -3.05
CA PHE A 37 -20.15 3.43 -1.98
C PHE A 37 -21.02 2.26 -2.51
N PRO A 38 -20.99 1.06 -1.90
CA PRO A 38 -20.20 0.65 -0.73
C PRO A 38 -18.74 0.32 -1.04
N PHE A 39 -17.88 0.46 -0.02
CA PHE A 39 -16.44 0.20 -0.09
C PHE A 39 -16.01 -1.12 0.56
N SER A 40 -16.77 -1.60 1.54
CA SER A 40 -16.49 -2.81 2.32
C SER A 40 -17.49 -3.93 2.01
N ASP A 41 -17.11 -5.16 2.35
CA ASP A 41 -18.02 -6.32 2.25
C ASP A 41 -19.18 -6.26 3.23
N ALA A 42 -18.91 -5.77 4.45
CA ALA A 42 -19.94 -5.61 5.47
C ALA A 42 -20.84 -4.41 5.17
N GLU A 43 -22.11 -4.53 5.60
CA GLU A 43 -23.11 -3.50 5.43
C GLU A 43 -22.76 -2.24 6.24
N GLN A 44 -22.91 -1.08 5.61
CA GLN A 44 -22.82 0.22 6.28
C GLN A 44 -24.00 1.11 5.86
N LEU A 45 -24.34 2.10 6.67
CA LEU A 45 -25.32 3.14 6.36
C LEU A 45 -24.58 4.41 5.98
N ASP A 46 -24.81 4.94 4.78
CA ASP A 46 -24.38 6.28 4.39
C ASP A 46 -25.40 7.32 4.87
N PRO A 47 -25.11 8.12 5.91
CA PRO A 47 -26.08 9.02 6.52
C PRO A 47 -26.48 10.17 5.59
N GLU A 48 -25.65 10.53 4.62
CA GLU A 48 -25.96 11.62 3.68
C GLU A 48 -26.95 11.20 2.59
N THR A 49 -26.85 9.96 2.12
CA THR A 49 -27.72 9.44 1.05
C THR A 49 -28.87 8.59 1.60
N GLY A 50 -28.81 8.20 2.88
CA GLY A 50 -29.72 7.24 3.50
C GLY A 50 -29.54 5.80 2.99
N ARG A 51 -28.55 5.54 2.11
CA ARG A 51 -28.34 4.24 1.50
C ARG A 51 -27.63 3.31 2.47
N ARG A 52 -28.16 2.09 2.61
CA ARG A 52 -27.57 1.01 3.40
C ARG A 52 -27.10 -0.10 2.46
N ASP A 53 -25.81 -0.40 2.46
CA ASP A 53 -25.23 -1.34 1.50
C ASP A 53 -23.84 -1.88 1.91
N GLY A 54 -23.41 -2.98 1.28
CA GLY A 54 -22.10 -3.63 1.44
C GLY A 54 -21.88 -4.64 0.31
N LEU A 55 -20.63 -4.97 -0.03
CA LEU A 55 -20.36 -5.79 -1.23
C LEU A 55 -20.90 -7.24 -1.10
N LEU A 56 -21.07 -7.76 0.12
CA LEU A 56 -21.61 -9.11 0.37
C LEU A 56 -23.03 -9.11 0.98
N THR A 57 -23.75 -7.98 0.96
CA THR A 57 -25.08 -7.86 1.60
C THR A 57 -26.24 -8.29 0.70
N HIS A 58 -26.01 -8.40 -0.61
CA HIS A 58 -27.06 -8.71 -1.58
C HIS A 58 -27.41 -10.21 -1.60
N ARG A 59 -28.56 -10.59 -0.99
CA ARG A 59 -29.34 -11.86 -1.09
C ARG A 59 -28.58 -13.15 -1.46
N MET A 60 -27.38 -13.34 -0.94
CA MET A 60 -26.65 -14.60 -1.03
C MET A 60 -26.66 -15.22 0.37
N LYS A 61 -27.18 -16.44 0.49
CA LYS A 61 -27.07 -17.19 1.76
C LYS A 61 -25.59 -17.35 2.09
N GLU A 62 -25.23 -17.23 3.35
CA GLU A 62 -23.83 -17.28 3.83
C GLU A 62 -23.06 -18.50 3.31
N GLN A 63 -23.71 -19.66 3.22
CA GLN A 63 -23.13 -20.89 2.65
C GLN A 63 -22.66 -20.78 1.19
N PHE A 64 -23.08 -19.75 0.46
CA PHE A 64 -22.71 -19.48 -0.92
C PHE A 64 -21.72 -18.33 -1.05
N TRP A 65 -21.35 -17.66 0.05
CA TRP A 65 -20.40 -16.56 0.00
C TRP A 65 -19.05 -17.02 -0.56
N PRO A 66 -18.47 -16.27 -1.51
CA PRO A 66 -17.16 -16.61 -2.03
C PRO A 66 -16.09 -16.38 -0.96
N LYS A 67 -15.04 -17.20 -0.98
CA LYS A 67 -13.80 -16.90 -0.25
C LYS A 67 -13.07 -15.75 -0.97
N ILE A 68 -12.79 -14.66 -0.26
CA ILE A 68 -12.14 -13.47 -0.83
C ILE A 68 -10.84 -13.15 -0.10
N MET A 69 -9.79 -12.84 -0.87
CA MET A 69 -8.58 -12.19 -0.37
C MET A 69 -8.39 -10.85 -1.08
N TYR A 70 -8.30 -9.78 -0.31
CA TYR A 70 -7.84 -8.49 -0.80
C TYR A 70 -6.38 -8.30 -0.48
N THR A 71 -5.58 -7.87 -1.46
CA THR A 71 -4.22 -7.39 -1.19
C THR A 71 -4.07 -5.96 -1.65
N ASN A 72 -3.38 -5.17 -0.83
CA ASN A 72 -3.05 -3.78 -1.09
C ASN A 72 -1.57 -3.56 -0.80
N SER A 73 -0.93 -2.68 -1.56
CA SER A 73 0.34 -2.08 -1.17
C SER A 73 0.09 -0.79 -0.39
N SER A 74 1.15 -0.19 0.15
CA SER A 74 1.06 1.13 0.77
C SER A 74 0.63 2.19 -0.24
N TYR A 75 0.94 2.06 -1.53
CA TYR A 75 0.44 2.98 -2.56
C TYR A 75 -1.09 3.04 -2.55
N GLU A 76 -1.80 1.94 -2.34
CA GLU A 76 -3.27 1.93 -2.43
C GLU A 76 -3.92 2.76 -1.30
N TYR A 77 -3.28 2.86 -0.13
CA TYR A 77 -3.74 3.73 0.95
C TYR A 77 -3.53 5.21 0.63
N TRP A 78 -2.44 5.54 -0.05
CA TRP A 78 -2.11 6.91 -0.41
C TRP A 78 -2.77 7.40 -1.69
N GLY A 79 -2.89 6.54 -2.69
CA GLY A 79 -3.26 6.90 -4.07
C GLY A 79 -4.49 6.19 -4.60
N ARG A 80 -5.14 5.30 -3.85
CA ARG A 80 -6.36 4.60 -4.33
C ARG A 80 -7.46 4.46 -3.28
N VAL A 81 -7.41 5.27 -2.22
CA VAL A 81 -8.47 5.33 -1.19
C VAL A 81 -8.69 3.96 -0.52
N ALA A 82 -7.65 3.22 -0.13
CA ALA A 82 -7.83 1.87 0.41
C ALA A 82 -8.48 1.79 1.80
N SER A 83 -8.38 2.83 2.64
CA SER A 83 -8.84 2.75 4.04
C SER A 83 -10.31 2.35 4.22
N PRO A 84 -11.29 2.82 3.43
CA PRO A 84 -12.70 2.46 3.60
C PRO A 84 -13.03 0.99 3.31
N LEU A 85 -12.09 0.18 2.79
CA LEU A 85 -12.28 -1.27 2.62
C LEU A 85 -12.51 -1.99 3.96
N HIS A 86 -11.96 -1.46 5.04
CA HIS A 86 -11.92 -2.07 6.38
C HIS A 86 -12.11 -1.07 7.52
N THR A 87 -12.69 0.09 7.24
CA THR A 87 -13.06 1.09 8.25
C THR A 87 -14.52 1.48 8.06
N THR A 88 -15.11 2.09 9.10
CA THR A 88 -16.40 2.75 8.94
C THR A 88 -16.30 3.84 7.87
N ILE A 89 -17.38 4.14 7.16
CA ILE A 89 -17.38 5.17 6.10
C ILE A 89 -17.01 6.58 6.58
N ASP A 90 -17.10 6.85 7.88
CA ASP A 90 -16.65 8.08 8.51
C ASP A 90 -15.20 8.01 9.03
N GLY A 91 -14.51 6.90 8.79
CA GLY A 91 -13.10 6.69 9.08
C GLY A 91 -12.74 6.71 10.56
N LYS A 92 -13.68 6.39 11.45
CA LYS A 92 -13.45 6.46 12.92
C LYS A 92 -13.19 5.13 13.58
N GLU A 93 -13.69 4.04 13.03
CA GLU A 93 -13.58 2.71 13.64
C GLU A 93 -13.14 1.66 12.62
N ASP A 94 -12.46 0.63 13.13
CA ASP A 94 -12.14 -0.55 12.35
C ASP A 94 -13.42 -1.34 12.06
N LEU A 95 -13.56 -1.82 10.83
CA LEU A 95 -14.67 -2.68 10.45
C LEU A 95 -14.23 -4.16 10.50
N SER A 96 -15.03 -4.99 11.14
CA SER A 96 -14.81 -6.44 11.12
C SER A 96 -15.06 -7.00 9.72
N LEU A 97 -14.08 -7.72 9.19
CA LEU A 97 -14.23 -8.45 7.93
C LEU A 97 -15.04 -9.74 8.17
N PRO A 98 -15.91 -10.15 7.23
CA PRO A 98 -16.60 -11.43 7.29
C PRO A 98 -15.63 -12.62 7.38
N PRO A 99 -16.02 -13.78 7.96
CA PRO A 99 -15.14 -14.94 8.12
C PRO A 99 -14.58 -15.50 6.80
N ASN A 100 -15.31 -15.36 5.69
CA ASN A 100 -14.92 -15.75 4.34
C ASN A 100 -14.03 -14.70 3.63
N VAL A 101 -13.64 -13.62 4.32
CA VAL A 101 -12.80 -12.55 3.79
C VAL A 101 -11.48 -12.49 4.55
N ARG A 102 -10.40 -12.27 3.81
CA ARG A 102 -9.10 -11.87 4.36
C ARG A 102 -8.59 -10.64 3.61
N ALA A 103 -7.81 -9.81 4.28
CA ALA A 103 -7.17 -8.68 3.62
C ALA A 103 -5.76 -8.45 4.17
N TYR A 104 -4.86 -8.03 3.28
CA TYR A 104 -3.44 -7.89 3.58
C TYR A 104 -2.87 -6.59 2.99
N LEU A 105 -2.09 -5.88 3.78
CA LEU A 105 -1.22 -4.80 3.35
C LEU A 105 0.20 -5.36 3.13
N PHE A 106 0.79 -5.15 1.96
CA PHE A 106 2.23 -5.28 1.74
C PHE A 106 2.91 -3.97 2.14
N ALA A 107 3.47 -3.97 3.35
CA ALA A 107 3.97 -2.77 4.02
C ALA A 107 5.13 -2.13 3.25
N GLY A 108 5.10 -0.81 3.12
CA GLY A 108 6.10 -0.01 2.41
C GLY A 108 6.17 -0.21 0.90
N ALA A 109 5.31 -1.05 0.30
CA ALA A 109 5.36 -1.35 -1.13
C ALA A 109 4.69 -0.26 -2.00
N GLN A 110 5.20 -0.10 -3.22
CA GLN A 110 4.50 0.64 -4.29
C GLN A 110 3.55 -0.28 -5.08
N HIS A 111 2.81 0.29 -6.03
CA HIS A 111 1.78 -0.41 -6.81
C HIS A 111 2.26 -1.66 -7.57
N GLY A 112 3.55 -1.73 -7.88
CA GLY A 112 4.21 -2.90 -8.44
C GLY A 112 5.71 -2.78 -8.26
N PRO A 113 6.46 -3.84 -7.88
CA PRO A 113 7.88 -3.70 -7.57
C PRO A 113 8.67 -3.14 -8.75
N SER A 114 9.47 -2.11 -8.51
CA SER A 114 10.44 -1.60 -9.48
C SER A 114 11.58 -2.61 -9.69
N PRO A 115 12.25 -2.63 -10.87
CA PRO A 115 13.49 -3.40 -11.03
C PRO A 115 14.58 -2.96 -10.05
N PHE A 116 15.55 -3.86 -9.82
CA PHE A 116 16.76 -3.60 -9.06
C PHE A 116 18.01 -3.79 -9.94
N PRO A 117 19.02 -2.90 -9.93
CA PRO A 117 19.10 -1.63 -9.19
C PRO A 117 17.94 -0.66 -9.49
N PRO A 118 17.52 0.15 -8.50
CA PRO A 118 16.31 0.95 -8.64
C PRO A 118 16.55 2.16 -9.55
N PRO A 119 15.81 2.32 -10.65
CA PRO A 119 15.88 3.51 -11.48
C PRO A 119 15.25 4.70 -10.76
N ARG A 120 15.59 5.92 -11.18
CA ARG A 120 14.80 7.11 -10.89
C ARG A 120 13.94 7.43 -12.12
N THR A 121 12.63 7.21 -12.02
CA THR A 121 11.69 7.42 -13.12
C THR A 121 11.02 8.80 -13.02
N VAL A 122 9.74 8.85 -12.66
CA VAL A 122 8.93 10.07 -12.56
C VAL A 122 9.02 10.72 -11.18
N GLY A 123 9.59 10.02 -10.19
CA GLY A 123 9.68 10.46 -8.80
C GLY A 123 10.93 11.27 -8.47
N GLN A 124 10.87 11.99 -7.34
CA GLN A 124 12.00 12.67 -6.70
C GLN A 124 12.98 11.71 -6.03
N GLN A 125 12.53 10.52 -5.64
CA GLN A 125 13.37 9.45 -5.11
C GLN A 125 13.49 8.31 -6.11
N MET A 126 14.44 7.38 -5.89
CA MET A 126 14.51 6.16 -6.69
C MET A 126 13.22 5.34 -6.52
N SER A 127 12.79 4.67 -7.57
CA SER A 127 11.57 3.86 -7.58
C SER A 127 11.72 2.65 -6.67
N ASN A 128 10.64 2.31 -5.97
CA ASN A 128 10.68 1.33 -4.88
C ASN A 128 10.77 -0.12 -5.40
N PRO A 129 11.88 -0.85 -5.16
CA PRO A 129 12.08 -2.21 -5.64
C PRO A 129 11.65 -3.30 -4.64
N LEU A 130 10.86 -2.94 -3.61
CA LEU A 130 10.45 -3.87 -2.57
C LEU A 130 9.65 -5.05 -3.16
N GLU A 131 10.17 -6.26 -2.98
CA GLU A 131 9.65 -7.46 -3.63
C GLU A 131 8.58 -8.15 -2.77
N TYR A 132 7.35 -7.65 -2.83
CA TYR A 132 6.22 -8.24 -2.10
C TYR A 132 5.62 -9.47 -2.78
N ARG A 133 6.03 -9.80 -4.02
CA ARG A 133 5.43 -10.94 -4.77
C ARG A 133 5.74 -12.28 -4.11
N TRP A 134 6.77 -12.39 -3.27
CA TRP A 134 7.01 -13.59 -2.45
C TRP A 134 5.81 -13.89 -1.54
N SER A 135 5.28 -12.86 -0.87
CA SER A 135 4.10 -13.00 -0.02
C SER A 135 2.84 -13.22 -0.84
N MET A 136 2.68 -12.51 -1.96
CA MET A 136 1.56 -12.73 -2.89
C MET A 136 1.50 -14.19 -3.37
N ARG A 137 2.65 -14.79 -3.69
CA ARG A 137 2.74 -16.20 -4.10
C ARG A 137 2.32 -17.16 -2.98
N LYS A 138 2.73 -16.91 -1.73
CA LYS A 138 2.27 -17.71 -0.58
C LYS A 138 0.77 -17.55 -0.34
N LEU A 139 0.23 -16.34 -0.46
CA LEU A 139 -1.20 -16.09 -0.31
C LEU A 139 -2.03 -16.79 -1.40
N LEU A 140 -1.52 -16.86 -2.64
CA LEU A 140 -2.15 -17.65 -3.71
C LEU A 140 -2.23 -19.14 -3.37
N VAL A 141 -1.13 -19.72 -2.84
CA VAL A 141 -1.14 -21.11 -2.34
C VAL A 141 -2.15 -21.28 -1.21
N SER A 142 -2.21 -20.30 -0.30
CA SER A 142 -3.14 -20.32 0.84
C SER A 142 -4.61 -20.22 0.39
N MET A 143 -4.90 -19.42 -0.63
CA MET A 143 -6.23 -19.35 -1.25
C MET A 143 -6.61 -20.69 -1.87
N ASN A 144 -5.68 -21.37 -2.56
CA ASN A 144 -5.94 -22.68 -3.13
C ASN A 144 -6.27 -23.72 -2.05
N GLN A 145 -5.49 -23.78 -0.97
CA GLN A 145 -5.75 -24.66 0.17
C GLN A 145 -7.10 -24.34 0.81
N TRP A 146 -7.38 -23.05 1.04
CA TRP A 146 -8.64 -22.62 1.59
C TRP A 146 -9.82 -23.07 0.75
N ILE A 147 -9.74 -22.98 -0.58
CA ILE A 147 -10.81 -23.45 -1.48
C ILE A 147 -10.91 -24.97 -1.52
N ALA A 148 -9.77 -25.68 -1.63
CA ALA A 148 -9.74 -27.11 -1.92
C ALA A 148 -10.11 -28.00 -0.72
N ASP A 149 -9.61 -27.67 0.47
CA ASP A 149 -9.76 -28.52 1.66
C ASP A 149 -10.20 -27.76 2.92
N GLY A 150 -10.39 -26.44 2.82
CA GLY A 150 -10.88 -25.62 3.92
C GLY A 150 -9.78 -25.11 4.87
N THR A 151 -8.51 -25.42 4.63
CA THR A 151 -7.40 -24.89 5.45
C THR A 151 -7.38 -23.36 5.40
N GLU A 152 -7.54 -22.72 6.56
CA GLU A 152 -7.58 -21.27 6.61
C GLU A 152 -6.24 -20.64 6.22
N PRO A 153 -6.25 -19.52 5.47
CA PRO A 153 -5.06 -18.72 5.22
C PRO A 153 -4.59 -18.01 6.50
N PRO A 154 -3.35 -17.46 6.52
CA PRO A 154 -2.91 -16.66 7.66
C PRO A 154 -3.89 -15.51 7.97
N PRO A 155 -4.02 -15.08 9.23
CA PRO A 155 -4.91 -13.97 9.62
C PRO A 155 -4.66 -12.71 8.79
N SER A 156 -5.70 -11.89 8.60
CA SER A 156 -5.55 -10.58 7.94
C SER A 156 -4.46 -9.73 8.59
N ALA A 157 -3.66 -9.05 7.78
CA ALA A 157 -2.59 -8.17 8.22
C ALA A 157 -2.83 -6.78 7.64
N LEU A 158 -3.51 -5.93 8.40
CA LEU A 158 -3.96 -4.59 7.99
C LEU A 158 -3.54 -3.55 9.02
N PRO A 159 -3.39 -2.27 8.61
CA PRO A 159 -3.36 -1.16 9.54
C PRO A 159 -4.71 -1.06 10.27
N ARG A 160 -4.70 -0.63 11.54
CA ARG A 160 -5.91 -0.48 12.35
C ARG A 160 -5.96 0.87 13.06
N ILE A 161 -7.16 1.40 13.20
CA ILE A 161 -7.40 2.63 13.97
C ILE A 161 -7.20 2.34 15.46
N SER A 162 -7.72 1.20 15.93
CA SER A 162 -7.70 0.81 17.35
C SER A 162 -6.31 0.67 17.96
N ASP A 163 -5.29 0.34 17.18
CA ASP A 163 -3.89 0.25 17.63
C ASP A 163 -3.01 1.42 17.15
N GLY A 164 -3.62 2.43 16.51
CA GLY A 164 -2.92 3.64 16.06
C GLY A 164 -2.02 3.44 14.84
N THR A 165 -2.16 2.33 14.11
CA THR A 165 -1.37 2.06 12.90
C THR A 165 -2.06 2.50 11.60
N LEU A 166 -3.35 2.81 11.62
CA LEU A 166 -4.10 3.47 10.55
C LEU A 166 -4.51 4.86 11.03
N ILE A 167 -3.97 5.91 10.39
CA ILE A 167 -4.05 7.27 10.91
C ILE A 167 -4.46 8.29 9.85
N ALA A 168 -5.03 9.40 10.30
CA ALA A 168 -5.22 10.57 9.45
C ALA A 168 -3.85 11.16 9.09
N ARG A 169 -3.73 11.73 7.89
CA ARG A 169 -2.45 12.18 7.35
C ARG A 169 -1.69 13.16 8.26
N ASP A 170 -2.38 14.06 8.94
CA ASP A 170 -1.82 15.04 9.87
C ASP A 170 -1.18 14.41 11.12
N LYS A 171 -1.57 13.17 11.47
CA LYS A 171 -1.01 12.38 12.59
C LYS A 171 0.16 11.49 12.19
N LEU A 172 0.56 11.50 10.91
CA LEU A 172 1.69 10.71 10.44
C LEU A 172 2.98 11.22 11.07
N THR A 173 3.70 10.33 11.74
CA THR A 173 5.04 10.61 12.24
C THR A 173 6.04 10.03 11.26
N PHE A 174 6.71 10.90 10.51
CA PHE A 174 7.71 10.51 9.53
C PHE A 174 9.06 11.18 9.86
N PRO A 175 10.20 10.46 9.81
CA PRO A 175 11.50 11.06 10.09
C PRO A 175 11.81 12.19 9.12
N LYS A 176 12.48 13.24 9.61
CA LYS A 176 12.93 14.38 8.79
C LYS A 176 14.14 13.97 7.93
N ILE A 177 13.92 13.07 6.96
CA ILE A 177 14.96 12.61 6.05
C ILE A 177 15.34 13.77 5.11
N PRO A 178 16.64 14.08 4.95
CA PRO A 178 17.09 15.16 4.06
C PRO A 178 16.58 14.98 2.63
N ASN A 179 16.09 16.07 2.03
CA ASN A 179 15.56 16.11 0.66
C ASN A 179 14.36 15.18 0.38
N VAL A 180 13.61 14.78 1.42
CA VAL A 180 12.39 13.99 1.29
C VAL A 180 11.21 14.78 1.83
N SER A 181 10.24 15.04 0.96
CA SER A 181 8.96 15.65 1.33
C SER A 181 7.86 14.59 1.32
N VAL A 182 7.02 14.58 2.35
CA VAL A 182 5.88 13.68 2.46
C VAL A 182 4.68 14.29 1.72
N PRO A 183 3.87 13.52 0.98
CA PRO A 183 2.68 14.03 0.30
C PRO A 183 1.77 14.79 1.26
N ALA A 184 1.20 15.92 0.81
CA ALA A 184 0.37 16.77 1.66
C ALA A 184 -0.94 16.08 2.08
N ALA A 185 -1.52 15.27 1.18
CA ALA A 185 -2.73 14.50 1.43
C ALA A 185 -2.70 13.19 0.63
N PRO A 186 -3.34 12.12 1.12
CA PRO A 186 -3.71 10.99 0.29
C PRO A 186 -4.86 11.36 -0.65
N GLN A 187 -5.07 10.56 -1.69
CA GLN A 187 -6.25 10.62 -2.53
C GLN A 187 -7.50 10.25 -1.72
N THR A 188 -8.59 10.97 -1.96
CA THR A 188 -9.88 10.77 -1.28
C THR A 188 -10.97 10.44 -2.30
N ALA A 189 -12.00 9.71 -1.87
CA ALA A 189 -13.24 9.54 -2.63
C ALA A 189 -14.24 10.64 -2.28
N LYS A 190 -15.03 11.09 -3.25
CA LYS A 190 -16.17 12.01 -3.01
C LYS A 190 -17.48 11.24 -3.11
N ARG A 191 -18.47 11.65 -2.32
CA ARG A 191 -19.86 11.31 -2.59
C ARG A 191 -20.27 12.00 -3.89
N ALA A 192 -20.69 11.20 -4.87
CA ALA A 192 -21.03 11.66 -6.20
C ALA A 192 -22.40 11.10 -6.63
N ASP A 193 -23.29 11.99 -7.05
CA ASP A 193 -24.58 11.66 -7.64
C ASP A 193 -24.48 11.64 -9.17
N TYR A 194 -24.46 10.43 -9.72
CA TYR A 194 -24.46 10.15 -11.17
C TYR A 194 -25.89 10.07 -11.76
N GLY A 195 -26.89 10.41 -10.96
CA GLY A 195 -28.30 10.46 -11.33
C GLY A 195 -29.11 9.23 -10.90
N PRO A 196 -30.45 9.30 -11.02
CA PRO A 196 -31.39 8.38 -10.37
C PRO A 196 -31.32 6.92 -10.86
N ASP A 197 -30.84 6.70 -12.09
CA ASP A 197 -30.72 5.37 -12.68
C ASP A 197 -29.36 4.69 -12.39
N PHE A 198 -28.42 5.39 -11.75
CA PHE A 198 -27.07 4.86 -11.53
C PHE A 198 -27.06 3.64 -10.61
N VAL A 199 -27.61 3.76 -9.39
CA VAL A 199 -27.53 2.69 -8.38
C VAL A 199 -28.28 1.43 -8.81
N LYS A 200 -29.45 1.58 -9.44
CA LYS A 200 -30.32 0.44 -9.81
C LYS A 200 -30.00 -0.16 -11.17
N LYS A 201 -29.60 0.65 -12.15
CA LYS A 201 -29.45 0.22 -13.56
C LYS A 201 -28.02 0.36 -14.09
N GLY A 202 -27.11 0.95 -13.31
CA GLY A 202 -25.75 1.24 -13.74
C GLY A 202 -25.67 2.31 -14.83
N ILE A 203 -26.68 3.18 -14.97
CA ILE A 203 -26.73 4.19 -16.03
C ILE A 203 -26.35 5.55 -15.42
N VAL A 204 -25.24 6.11 -15.89
CA VAL A 204 -24.89 7.51 -15.59
C VAL A 204 -25.82 8.41 -16.40
N THR A 205 -26.65 9.19 -15.69
CA THR A 205 -27.63 10.13 -16.30
C THR A 205 -27.29 11.59 -16.03
N ILE A 206 -26.31 11.85 -15.15
CA ILE A 206 -25.77 13.17 -14.84
C ILE A 206 -24.25 13.11 -15.04
N GLU A 207 -23.73 13.87 -15.99
CA GLU A 207 -22.29 13.99 -16.30
C GLU A 207 -21.96 15.48 -16.57
N PRO A 208 -21.06 16.12 -15.79
CA PRO A 208 -20.36 15.58 -14.62
C PRO A 208 -21.30 15.35 -13.43
N PRO A 209 -21.01 14.37 -12.55
CA PRO A 209 -21.84 14.08 -11.38
C PRO A 209 -21.88 15.25 -10.38
N LYS A 210 -22.95 15.33 -9.59
CA LYS A 210 -23.04 16.30 -8.49
C LYS A 210 -22.24 15.80 -7.30
N LEU A 211 -21.32 16.61 -6.80
CA LEU A 211 -20.43 16.24 -5.70
C LEU A 211 -20.98 16.75 -4.36
N SER A 212 -20.87 15.92 -3.33
CA SER A 212 -21.13 16.28 -1.93
C SER A 212 -19.82 16.19 -1.14
N SER A 213 -19.88 15.70 0.10
CA SER A 213 -18.76 15.54 1.01
C SER A 213 -17.74 14.50 0.52
N THR A 214 -16.61 14.51 1.19
CA THR A 214 -15.48 13.62 0.95
C THR A 214 -15.46 12.50 1.99
N PHE A 215 -15.20 11.27 1.55
CA PHE A 215 -14.93 10.16 2.47
C PHE A 215 -13.51 10.31 3.06
N PRO A 216 -13.33 10.13 4.38
CA PRO A 216 -12.01 10.19 5.00
C PRO A 216 -11.06 9.15 4.40
N ALA A 217 -9.82 9.57 4.16
CA ALA A 217 -8.73 8.69 3.74
C ALA A 217 -7.68 8.64 4.85
N LEU A 218 -7.35 7.42 5.28
CA LEU A 218 -6.35 7.15 6.30
C LEU A 218 -5.16 6.43 5.66
N VAL A 219 -3.98 6.62 6.25
CA VAL A 219 -2.72 6.05 5.78
C VAL A 219 -2.03 5.24 6.88
N PRO A 220 -1.20 4.24 6.53
CA PRO A 220 -0.39 3.53 7.51
C PRO A 220 0.56 4.47 8.26
N GLN A 221 0.71 4.27 9.57
CA GLN A 221 1.75 4.91 10.37
C GLN A 221 3.13 4.35 10.03
N ALA A 222 4.16 5.19 10.13
CA ALA A 222 5.55 4.83 9.89
C ALA A 222 6.34 4.67 11.20
N ASP A 223 7.35 3.81 11.18
CA ASP A 223 8.34 3.65 12.23
C ASP A 223 9.40 4.78 12.17
N PRO A 224 10.34 4.86 13.14
CA PRO A 224 11.39 5.90 13.13
C PRO A 224 12.29 5.88 11.89
N ASP A 225 12.29 4.80 11.12
CA ASP A 225 13.02 4.68 9.86
C ASP A 225 12.17 5.06 8.65
N GLY A 226 10.93 5.50 8.86
CA GLY A 226 10.00 5.90 7.81
C GLY A 226 9.36 4.72 7.07
N ASN A 227 9.49 3.49 7.58
CA ASN A 227 8.85 2.31 7.01
C ASN A 227 7.50 2.04 7.69
N ASP A 228 6.51 1.58 6.93
CA ASP A 228 5.19 1.24 7.48
C ASP A 228 5.29 0.24 8.64
N ILE A 229 4.60 0.54 9.75
CA ILE A 229 4.47 -0.33 10.91
C ILE A 229 3.55 -1.53 10.65
N PRO A 230 2.35 -1.36 10.05
CA PRO A 230 1.36 -2.43 9.94
C PRO A 230 1.49 -3.23 8.64
N GLY A 231 0.83 -4.39 8.63
CA GLY A 231 0.77 -5.28 7.45
C GLY A 231 1.87 -6.33 7.42
N ILE A 232 1.99 -7.00 6.27
CA ILE A 232 3.06 -7.95 5.98
C ILE A 232 4.32 -7.14 5.67
N ARG A 233 5.22 -7.06 6.66
CA ARG A 233 6.54 -6.46 6.51
C ARG A 233 7.50 -7.49 5.95
N MET A 234 7.90 -7.31 4.69
CA MET A 234 8.92 -8.13 4.05
C MET A 234 10.26 -8.05 4.82
N PRO A 235 11.16 -9.05 4.70
CA PRO A 235 12.47 -9.04 5.37
C PRO A 235 13.25 -7.73 5.20
N GLU A 236 13.14 -7.10 4.04
CA GLU A 236 13.73 -5.79 3.72
C GLU A 236 13.21 -4.63 4.57
N LEU A 237 12.00 -4.73 5.12
CA LEU A 237 11.42 -3.75 6.05
C LEU A 237 11.70 -4.10 7.52
N LEU A 238 11.92 -5.38 7.82
CA LEU A 238 12.23 -5.85 9.17
C LEU A 238 13.71 -5.71 9.50
N VAL A 239 14.57 -5.75 8.48
CA VAL A 239 16.02 -5.59 8.57
C VAL A 239 16.44 -4.54 7.52
N PRO A 240 16.08 -3.26 7.72
CA PRO A 240 16.15 -2.27 6.64
C PRO A 240 17.56 -1.78 6.34
N LEU A 241 17.82 -1.59 5.05
CA LEU A 241 18.94 -0.80 4.51
C LEU A 241 18.47 0.53 3.91
N ALA A 242 17.16 0.76 3.87
CA ALA A 242 16.52 1.91 3.25
C ALA A 242 15.14 2.14 3.88
N THR A 243 14.61 3.34 3.64
CA THR A 243 13.18 3.60 3.76
C THR A 243 12.49 3.23 2.46
N PHE A 244 11.42 2.47 2.56
CA PHE A 244 10.53 2.11 1.47
C PHE A 244 9.16 2.72 1.74
N THR A 245 8.68 3.54 0.81
CA THR A 245 7.34 4.14 0.92
C THR A 245 6.49 3.74 -0.28
N GLY A 246 5.17 3.68 -0.06
CA GLY A 246 4.21 3.51 -1.14
C GLY A 246 4.04 4.75 -2.02
N TRP A 247 4.68 5.88 -1.71
CA TRP A 247 4.50 7.16 -2.39
C TRP A 247 5.82 7.77 -2.81
N ASN A 248 5.80 8.60 -3.84
CA ASN A 248 6.92 9.42 -4.29
C ASN A 248 6.32 10.71 -4.84
N LEU A 249 6.96 11.86 -4.69
CA LEU A 249 6.48 13.08 -5.33
C LEU A 249 7.05 13.17 -6.75
N TYR A 250 6.33 13.80 -7.68
CA TYR A 250 6.86 14.01 -9.03
C TYR A 250 8.18 14.80 -8.99
N ASN A 251 9.11 14.42 -9.85
CA ASN A 251 10.25 15.30 -10.17
C ASN A 251 9.81 16.42 -11.12
N ASP A 252 10.62 17.47 -11.15
CA ASP A 252 10.45 18.69 -11.96
C ASP A 252 10.17 18.44 -13.44
N ARG A 253 10.75 17.37 -14.00
CA ARG A 253 10.59 16.97 -15.41
C ARG A 253 9.30 16.20 -15.69
N SER A 254 8.65 15.64 -14.67
CA SER A 254 7.53 14.71 -14.84
C SER A 254 6.20 15.23 -14.30
N GLY A 255 6.21 16.26 -13.45
CA GLY A 255 4.99 16.87 -12.93
C GLY A 255 5.22 17.85 -11.77
N PRO A 256 4.15 18.37 -11.17
CA PRO A 256 4.24 19.27 -10.02
C PRO A 256 4.91 18.61 -8.82
N THR A 257 5.99 19.21 -8.32
CA THR A 257 6.87 18.60 -7.30
C THR A 257 6.26 18.47 -5.91
N ASN A 258 5.08 19.05 -5.69
CA ASN A 258 4.29 18.92 -4.47
C ASN A 258 3.18 17.86 -4.56
N VAL A 259 3.06 17.17 -5.70
CA VAL A 259 2.02 16.16 -5.94
C VAL A 259 2.64 14.77 -6.00
N MET A 260 1.91 13.80 -5.45
CA MET A 260 2.30 12.39 -5.49
C MET A 260 2.28 11.85 -6.92
N ALA A 261 3.36 11.18 -7.29
CA ALA A 261 3.51 10.47 -8.54
C ALA A 261 2.61 9.24 -8.59
N THR A 262 1.86 9.09 -9.68
CA THR A 262 0.99 7.94 -9.92
C THR A 262 1.79 6.64 -9.86
N THR A 263 1.32 5.71 -9.02
CA THR A 263 1.80 4.33 -8.82
C THR A 263 3.25 4.15 -8.39
N THR A 264 3.95 5.25 -8.08
CA THR A 264 5.40 5.25 -7.82
C THR A 264 5.67 5.49 -6.35
N GLY A 265 6.40 4.57 -5.72
CA GLY A 265 6.91 4.69 -4.36
C GLY A 265 8.36 5.13 -4.31
N SER A 266 8.87 5.33 -3.09
CA SER A 266 10.26 5.77 -2.88
C SER A 266 11.11 4.64 -2.28
N PHE A 267 12.34 4.55 -2.77
CA PHE A 267 13.44 3.84 -2.16
C PHE A 267 14.52 4.85 -1.78
N ILE A 268 14.76 4.98 -0.47
CA ILE A 268 15.65 6.00 0.09
C ILE A 268 16.69 5.30 0.98
N PRO A 269 17.89 4.96 0.45
CA PRO A 269 18.94 4.30 1.21
C PRO A 269 19.27 5.00 2.52
N PHE A 270 19.66 4.22 3.53
CA PHE A 270 20.27 4.77 4.73
C PHE A 270 21.69 5.26 4.42
N ALA A 271 22.19 6.21 5.20
CA ALA A 271 23.61 6.53 5.22
C ALA A 271 24.43 5.25 5.49
N ARG A 272 25.55 5.06 4.80
CA ARG A 272 26.38 3.86 4.96
C ARG A 272 27.16 3.93 6.27
N THR A 273 27.70 5.11 6.57
CA THR A 273 28.53 5.38 7.75
C THR A 273 27.92 6.45 8.66
N ARG A 274 28.35 6.48 9.93
CA ARG A 274 28.02 7.53 10.90
C ARG A 274 28.51 8.89 10.42
N VAL A 275 29.66 8.92 9.76
CA VAL A 275 30.22 10.15 9.16
C VAL A 275 29.31 10.65 8.04
N GLU A 276 28.85 9.75 7.16
CA GLU A 276 27.88 10.09 6.11
C GLU A 276 26.57 10.59 6.71
N ARG A 277 26.04 9.89 7.72
CA ARG A 277 24.81 10.27 8.44
C ARG A 277 24.90 11.67 9.05
N ALA A 278 25.98 11.95 9.77
CA ALA A 278 26.21 13.24 10.41
C ALA A 278 26.35 14.36 9.38
N ARG A 279 27.05 14.11 8.26
CA ARG A 279 27.25 15.08 7.18
C ARG A 279 25.94 15.43 6.47
N THR A 280 25.06 14.45 6.24
CA THR A 280 23.77 14.69 5.55
C THR A 280 22.67 15.14 6.50
N GLY A 281 22.85 14.97 7.82
CA GLY A 281 21.81 15.27 8.81
C GLY A 281 20.68 14.24 8.83
N ASP A 282 20.95 13.01 8.38
CA ASP A 282 19.95 11.95 8.36
C ASP A 282 19.68 11.47 9.80
N PRO A 283 18.43 11.52 10.29
CA PRO A 283 18.11 11.09 11.65
C PRO A 283 18.15 9.56 11.83
N ARG A 284 18.07 8.79 10.74
CA ARG A 284 18.05 7.32 10.76
C ARG A 284 19.46 6.81 11.03
N SER A 285 19.61 5.79 11.87
CA SER A 285 20.91 5.15 12.11
C SER A 285 21.53 4.65 10.80
N SER A 286 22.84 4.83 10.64
CA SER A 286 23.55 4.37 9.43
C SER A 286 23.64 2.84 9.38
N ILE A 287 23.98 2.29 8.22
CA ILE A 287 24.16 0.84 8.03
C ILE A 287 25.24 0.30 8.98
N GLU A 288 26.39 0.98 9.11
CA GLU A 288 27.45 0.56 10.03
C GLU A 288 27.06 0.62 11.51
N GLU A 289 26.08 1.46 11.87
CA GLU A 289 25.60 1.57 13.25
C GLU A 289 24.60 0.45 13.58
N ARG A 290 23.94 -0.11 12.56
CA ARG A 290 22.89 -1.15 12.70
C ARG A 290 23.43 -2.57 12.66
N TYR A 291 24.39 -2.81 11.78
CA TYR A 291 24.86 -4.14 11.44
C TYR A 291 26.36 -4.22 11.61
N LYS A 292 26.83 -5.30 12.24
CA LYS A 292 28.27 -5.51 12.46
C LYS A 292 29.03 -5.66 11.14
N ASN A 293 28.44 -6.37 10.19
CA ASN A 293 28.94 -6.66 8.86
C ASN A 293 27.81 -7.24 7.99
N LYS A 294 28.16 -7.64 6.76
CA LYS A 294 27.21 -8.24 5.81
C LYS A 294 26.62 -9.55 6.34
N GLU A 295 27.43 -10.36 7.01
CA GLU A 295 27.03 -11.65 7.56
C GLU A 295 25.95 -11.48 8.65
N ASP A 296 26.15 -10.56 9.60
CA ASP A 296 25.13 -10.20 10.62
C ASP A 296 23.82 -9.72 9.98
N TYR A 297 23.90 -8.92 8.91
CA TYR A 297 22.73 -8.50 8.16
C TYR A 297 22.00 -9.69 7.50
N LEU A 298 22.72 -10.58 6.81
CA LEU A 298 22.12 -11.73 6.13
C LEU A 298 21.55 -12.77 7.10
N ASP A 299 22.17 -12.95 8.28
CA ASP A 299 21.63 -13.81 9.34
C ASP A 299 20.28 -13.28 9.85
N ARG A 300 20.18 -11.95 10.06
CA ARG A 300 18.92 -11.31 10.45
C ARG A 300 17.86 -11.40 9.37
N ILE A 301 18.23 -11.20 8.10
CA ILE A 301 17.31 -11.40 6.96
C ILE A 301 16.81 -12.84 6.95
N THR A 302 17.70 -13.82 7.06
CA THR A 302 17.35 -15.25 7.08
C THR A 302 16.40 -15.57 8.23
N LYS A 303 16.66 -15.06 9.43
CA LYS A 303 15.77 -15.21 10.59
C LYS A 303 14.38 -14.62 10.33
N SER A 304 14.32 -13.40 9.80
CA SER A 304 13.04 -12.72 9.51
C SER A 304 12.23 -13.43 8.41
N ALA A 305 12.89 -13.93 7.36
CA ALA A 305 12.25 -14.67 6.27
C ALA A 305 11.69 -16.01 6.77
N ASN A 306 12.42 -16.73 7.63
CA ASN A 306 11.94 -17.96 8.25
C ASN A 306 10.77 -17.72 9.21
N ASP A 307 10.79 -16.62 9.98
CA ASP A 307 9.66 -16.24 10.84
C ASP A 307 8.39 -15.97 10.02
N LEU A 308 8.48 -15.21 8.93
CA LEU A 308 7.36 -15.00 8.01
C LEU A 308 6.89 -16.29 7.33
N ALA A 309 7.79 -17.21 6.99
CA ALA A 309 7.42 -18.52 6.45
C ALA A 309 6.65 -19.35 7.48
N SER A 310 7.09 -19.34 8.74
CA SER A 310 6.39 -20.04 9.85
C SER A 310 5.00 -19.47 10.12
N LYS A 311 4.82 -18.16 9.95
CA LYS A 311 3.54 -17.45 10.07
C LYS A 311 2.65 -17.61 8.84
N GLY A 312 3.11 -18.34 7.81
CA GLY A 312 2.35 -18.60 6.61
C GLY A 312 2.30 -17.44 5.60
N TYR A 313 3.17 -16.43 5.75
CA TYR A 313 3.27 -15.29 4.83
C TYR A 313 4.31 -15.47 3.74
N LEU A 314 5.29 -16.37 3.92
CA LEU A 314 6.24 -16.77 2.88
C LEU A 314 6.20 -18.28 2.65
N LEU A 315 6.70 -18.68 1.47
CA LEU A 315 7.00 -20.08 1.21
C LEU A 315 8.43 -20.38 1.69
N PRO A 316 8.67 -21.47 2.44
CA PRO A 316 10.01 -21.82 2.91
C PRO A 316 11.05 -21.91 1.77
N GLN A 317 10.65 -22.41 0.60
CA GLN A 317 11.53 -22.53 -0.57
C GLN A 317 11.97 -21.19 -1.18
N ASP A 318 11.34 -20.06 -0.83
CA ASP A 318 11.72 -18.73 -1.32
C ASP A 318 12.80 -18.08 -0.48
N VAL A 319 13.02 -18.55 0.76
CA VAL A 319 13.98 -17.97 1.70
C VAL A 319 15.38 -17.82 1.10
N PRO A 320 15.99 -18.82 0.42
CA PRO A 320 17.32 -18.66 -0.15
C PRO A 320 17.42 -17.54 -1.19
N ARG A 321 16.38 -17.36 -2.02
CA ARG A 321 16.36 -16.30 -3.05
C ARG A 321 16.16 -14.91 -2.43
N ILE A 322 15.36 -14.81 -1.39
CA ILE A 322 15.18 -13.56 -0.63
C ILE A 322 16.51 -13.13 -0.01
N VAL A 323 17.24 -14.06 0.63
CA VAL A 323 18.57 -13.79 1.21
C VAL A 323 19.57 -13.37 0.14
N GLN A 324 19.56 -14.04 -1.03
CA GLN A 324 20.40 -13.65 -2.17
C GLN A 324 20.11 -12.22 -2.66
N GLN A 325 18.84 -11.85 -2.81
CA GLN A 325 18.45 -10.48 -3.20
C GLN A 325 18.86 -9.45 -2.15
N ALA A 326 18.77 -9.80 -0.87
CA ALA A 326 19.24 -8.95 0.22
C ALA A 326 20.76 -8.74 0.16
N ALA A 327 21.55 -9.77 -0.17
CA ALA A 327 22.99 -9.66 -0.36
C ALA A 327 23.36 -8.75 -1.53
N THR A 328 22.67 -8.87 -2.67
CA THR A 328 22.85 -7.97 -3.82
C THR A 328 22.53 -6.52 -3.46
N ARG A 329 21.47 -6.29 -2.68
CA ARG A 329 21.12 -4.95 -2.17
C ARG A 329 22.19 -4.37 -1.27
N TRP A 330 22.71 -5.17 -0.34
CA TRP A 330 23.82 -4.76 0.51
C TRP A 330 25.02 -4.29 -0.32
N ASP A 331 25.48 -5.13 -1.26
CA ASP A 331 26.65 -4.81 -2.09
C ASP A 331 26.44 -3.56 -2.94
N TRP A 332 25.24 -3.44 -3.52
CA TRP A 332 24.91 -2.28 -4.33
C TRP A 332 24.91 -0.99 -3.49
N ILE A 333 24.28 -0.98 -2.31
CA ILE A 333 24.25 0.21 -1.44
C ILE A 333 25.66 0.54 -0.96
N MET A 334 26.42 -0.44 -0.48
CA MET A 334 27.74 -0.21 0.08
C MET A 334 28.76 0.25 -0.98
N SER A 335 28.59 -0.16 -2.24
CA SER A 335 29.44 0.27 -3.37
C SER A 335 29.12 1.65 -3.94
N GLN A 336 27.99 2.28 -3.59
CA GLN A 336 27.69 3.63 -4.08
C GLN A 336 28.70 4.64 -3.48
N SER A 337 29.51 5.29 -4.31
CA SER A 337 30.29 6.46 -3.86
C SER A 337 29.33 7.52 -3.34
N GLY A 338 29.53 7.95 -2.09
CA GLY A 338 28.56 8.64 -1.23
C GLY A 338 27.51 9.44 -1.99
N PHE A 339 26.23 9.16 -1.71
CA PHE A 339 25.09 9.90 -2.25
C PHE A 339 25.20 11.37 -1.83
N ALA A 340 26.03 12.12 -2.54
CA ALA A 340 25.94 13.55 -2.62
C ALA A 340 24.60 13.78 -3.29
N GLY A 341 23.64 14.29 -2.50
CA GLY A 341 22.46 14.93 -3.08
C GLY A 341 22.98 15.83 -4.18
N VAL A 342 22.54 15.56 -5.41
CA VAL A 342 22.71 16.49 -6.51
C VAL A 342 21.90 17.70 -6.08
N ALA A 343 22.59 18.66 -5.45
CA ALA A 343 22.14 20.03 -5.39
C ALA A 343 21.91 20.40 -6.86
N ASN A 344 20.65 20.60 -7.24
CA ASN A 344 20.35 21.27 -8.49
C ASN A 344 20.96 22.66 -8.36
N ALA A 345 22.11 22.84 -9.01
CA ALA A 345 22.61 24.15 -9.39
C ALA A 345 21.76 24.62 -10.58
N HIS A 346 21.20 25.81 -10.38
CA HIS A 346 20.47 26.69 -11.32
C HIS A 346 18.98 26.42 -11.51
#